data_AF-A0A1N6XRR1-F1
#
_entry.id   AF-A0A1N6XRR1-F1
#
_cell.length_a   1.000
_cell.length_b   1.000
_cell.length_c   1.000
_cell.angle_alpha   90.00
_cell.angle_beta   90.00
_cell.angle_gamma   90.00
#
_symmetry.space_group_name_H-M   'P 1'
#
loop_
_entity.id
_entity.type
_entity.pdbx_description
1 polymer ?
#
loop_
_entity_poly.entity_id
_entity_poly.type
_entity_poly.pdbx_seq_one_letter_code
_entity_poly.pdbx_strand_id
1 'polypeptide(L)' 'MGQKFVPELHDPHYRKAEGQKDAPLTDMEAERQFDAMVARLDAEESAVQKETPR' A
#
# COMPACT_ATOMS: atom_id res chain seq x y z
N MET A 1 17.72 9.80 20.92
CA MET A 1 17.77 10.91 19.94
C MET A 1 16.44 10.89 19.19
N GLY A 2 15.47 11.69 19.63
CA GLY A 2 14.10 11.66 19.09
C GLY A 2 14.06 12.10 17.63
N GLN A 3 13.16 11.50 16.84
CA GLN A 3 12.91 11.93 15.47
C GLN A 3 12.61 13.42 15.49
N LYS A 4 13.46 14.22 14.82
CA LYS A 4 13.27 15.67 14.73
C LYS A 4 11.96 15.89 13.97
N PHE A 5 10.99 16.56 14.59
CA PHE A 5 9.74 16.91 13.94
C PHE A 5 10.06 17.79 12.73
N VAL A 6 9.76 17.30 11.54
CA VAL A 6 9.92 18.03 10.27
C VAL A 6 8.51 18.41 9.82
N PRO A 7 8.04 19.65 10.09
CA PRO A 7 6.66 20.06 9.81
C PRO A 7 6.27 19.82 8.35
N GLU A 8 7.23 19.98 7.47
CA GLU A 8 7.17 19.78 6.02
C GLU A 8 6.83 18.34 5.60
N LEU A 9 7.20 17.32 6.38
CA LEU A 9 6.84 15.93 6.10
C LEU A 9 5.42 15.56 6.57
N HIS A 10 4.84 16.39 7.43
CA HIS A 10 3.53 16.14 8.04
C HIS A 10 2.44 17.09 7.53
N ASP A 11 2.80 18.12 6.76
CA ASP A 11 1.84 19.00 6.09
C ASP A 11 1.27 18.27 4.84
N PRO A 12 -0.04 17.95 4.83
CA PRO A 12 -0.69 17.26 3.71
C PRO A 12 -0.63 18.04 2.40
N HIS A 13 -0.39 19.35 2.46
CA HIS A 13 -0.30 20.25 1.32
C HIS A 13 1.15 20.52 0.88
N TYR A 14 2.13 20.19 1.70
CA TYR A 14 3.54 20.51 1.43
C TYR A 14 4.18 19.57 0.42
N ARG A 15 3.81 18.29 0.46
CA ARG A 15 4.34 17.27 -0.47
C ARG A 15 3.24 16.74 -1.36
N LYS A 16 3.01 17.41 -2.49
CA LYS A 16 2.51 16.68 -3.66
C LYS A 16 3.64 15.76 -4.09
N ALA A 17 3.39 14.46 -4.20
CA ALA A 17 4.41 13.51 -4.65
C ALA A 17 4.92 13.97 -6.02
N GLU A 18 6.17 14.48 -6.07
CA GLU A 18 6.81 14.83 -7.34
C GLU A 18 6.83 13.57 -8.21
N GLY A 19 5.97 13.54 -9.22
CA GLY A 19 5.83 12.39 -10.11
C GLY A 19 4.59 11.51 -9.90
N GLN A 20 3.56 11.93 -9.15
CA GLN A 20 2.23 11.34 -9.31
C GLN A 20 1.70 11.67 -10.71
N LYS A 21 2.01 10.80 -11.67
CA LYS A 21 1.63 10.93 -13.09
C LYS A 21 0.17 10.57 -13.32
N ASP A 22 -0.35 9.69 -12.48
CA ASP A 22 -1.71 9.16 -12.59
C ASP A 22 -2.68 9.93 -11.69
N ALA A 23 -3.93 10.00 -12.14
CA ALA A 23 -4.99 10.58 -11.33
C ALA A 23 -5.08 9.86 -9.98
N PRO A 24 -5.30 10.57 -8.86
CA PRO A 24 -5.55 9.93 -7.58
C PRO A 24 -6.77 9.01 -7.72
N LEU A 25 -6.63 7.78 -7.23
CA LEU A 25 -7.74 6.86 -7.12
C LEU A 25 -8.76 7.42 -6.12
N THR A 26 -10.03 7.14 -6.35
CA THR A 26 -11.05 7.33 -5.32
C THR A 26 -10.84 6.33 -4.19
N ASP A 27 -11.33 6.65 -2.99
CA ASP A 27 -11.21 5.76 -1.81
C ASP A 27 -11.73 4.35 -2.11
N MET A 28 -12.86 4.26 -2.80
CA MET A 28 -13.47 2.99 -3.22
C MET A 28 -12.59 2.19 -4.22
N GLU A 29 -11.91 2.87 -5.15
CA GLU A 29 -11.00 2.20 -6.09
C GLU A 29 -9.72 1.72 -5.41
N ALA A 30 -9.21 2.50 -4.44
CA ALA A 30 -8.06 2.13 -3.64
C ALA A 30 -8.36 0.91 -2.76
N GLU A 31 -9.48 0.91 -2.04
CA GLU A 31 -9.95 -0.22 -1.24
C GLU A 31 -10.08 -1.49 -2.09
N ARG A 32 -10.77 -1.39 -3.23
CA ARG A 32 -10.99 -2.55 -4.10
C ARG A 32 -9.70 -3.14 -4.66
N GLN A 33 -8.73 -2.31 -5.02
CA GLN A 33 -7.42 -2.79 -5.48
C GLN A 33 -6.62 -3.43 -4.35
N PHE A 34 -6.67 -2.83 -3.16
CA PHE A 34 -6.00 -3.37 -1.99
C PHE A 34 -6.55 -4.74 -1.60
N ASP A 35 -7.88 -4.89 -1.53
CA ASP A 35 -8.53 -6.17 -1.22
C ASP A 35 -8.19 -7.25 -2.25
N ALA A 36 -8.17 -6.90 -3.54
CA ALA A 36 -7.79 -7.83 -4.60
C ALA A 36 -6.33 -8.29 -4.47
N MET A 37 -5.43 -7.38 -4.08
CA MET A 37 -4.03 -7.71 -3.82
C MET A 37 -3.88 -8.65 -2.63
N VAL A 38 -4.56 -8.37 -1.52
CA VAL A 38 -4.56 -9.21 -0.31
C VAL A 38 -5.06 -10.61 -0.64
N ALA A 39 -6.22 -10.72 -1.29
CA ALA A 39 -6.80 -12.01 -1.68
C ALA A 39 -5.87 -12.84 -2.57
N ARG A 40 -5.10 -12.18 -3.44
CA ARG A 40 -4.09 -12.85 -4.28
C ARG A 40 -2.92 -13.37 -3.44
N LEU A 41 -2.40 -12.57 -2.51
CA LEU A 41 -1.30 -12.99 -1.63
C LEU A 41 -1.70 -14.17 -0.74
N ASP A 42 -2.92 -14.14 -0.19
CA ASP A 42 -3.47 -15.25 0.62
C ASP A 42 -3.60 -16.54 -0.20
N ALA A 43 -4.00 -16.42 -1.48
CA ALA A 43 -4.08 -17.55 -2.39
C ALA A 43 -2.70 -18.12 -2.74
N GLU A 44 -1.70 -17.25 -2.95
CA GLU A 44 -0.31 -17.64 -3.17
C GLU A 44 0.28 -18.34 -1.93
N GLU A 45 0.06 -17.80 -0.73
CA GLU A 45 0.49 -18.42 0.53
C GLU A 45 -0.16 -19.80 0.73
N SER A 46 -1.45 -19.90 0.44
CA SER A 46 -2.19 -21.17 0.50
C SER A 46 -1.70 -22.20 -0.53
N ALA A 47 -1.19 -21.76 -1.68
CA ALA A 47 -0.61 -22.65 -2.68
C ALA A 47 0.74 -23.20 -2.21
N VAL A 48 1.60 -22.34 -1.66
CA VAL A 48 2.92 -22.73 -1.11
C VAL A 48 2.78 -23.74 0.03
N GLN A 49 1.79 -23.55 0.91
CA GLN A 49 1.54 -24.48 2.02
C GLN A 49 1.02 -25.86 1.56
N LYS A 50 0.40 -25.97 0.38
CA LYS A 50 -0.11 -27.24 -0.16
C LYS A 50 0.97 -28.09 -0.84
N GLU A 51 2.07 -27.49 -1.29
CA GLU A 51 3.17 -28.19 -1.96
C GLU A 51 4.26 -28.71 -1.00
N THR A 52 4.12 -28.48 0.31
CA THR A 52 5.04 -29.04 1.31
C THR A 52 4.36 -30.17 2.09
N PRO A 53 4.35 -31.42 1.59
CA PRO A 53 4.04 -32.55 2.43
C PRO A 53 5.18 -32.73 3.45
N ARG A 54 4.82 -32.85 4.74
CA ARG A 54 5.73 -33.35 5.77
C ARG A 54 6.11 -34.80 5.52
#